data_AF-A0A1Y2EW71-F1
#
_entry.id   AF-A0A1Y2EW71-F1
#
_cell.length_a   1.000
_cell.length_b   1.000
_cell.length_c   1.000
_cell.angle_alpha   90.00
_cell.angle_beta   90.00
_cell.angle_gamma   90.00
#
_symmetry.space_group_name_H-M   'P 1'
#
loop_
_entity.id
_entity.type
_entity.pdbx_description
1 polymer ?
#
loop_
_entity_poly.entity_id
_entity_poly.type
_entity_poly.pdbx_seq_one_letter_code
_entity_poly.pdbx_strand_id
1 'polypeptide(L)'
;STEKVAVIVEMLEDDNLVPHILRFIKRLGDEWPVILYHSKMNEDSILANRALRPYLLSGKVQRVRLNTAFLSHYSVSQFLAHAPFYEHLAPAKHVLLFQTDSTLCSNATQSVESFFDYDYIGSPIHSSLFDEPIPRFNGGLSLRNRESMLQVIRESAPFEDPGQPWIWEDQWFSMEMAKSRANYTLPTIEEASTFAVESVFNPAPLGVHRPHMFI
;
A
#
# COMPACT_ATOMS: atom_id res chain seq x y z
N SER A 1 -3.17 -14.81 15.06
CA SER A 1 -2.13 -14.66 14.02
C SER A 1 -2.84 -14.63 12.69
N THR A 2 -2.94 -13.46 12.05
CA THR A 2 -3.51 -13.33 10.70
C THR A 2 -2.35 -13.24 9.71
N GLU A 3 -2.36 -14.05 8.66
CA GLU A 3 -1.31 -14.06 7.62
C GLU A 3 -1.38 -12.83 6.70
N LYS A 4 -2.46 -12.04 6.76
CA LYS A 4 -2.74 -10.88 5.92
C LYS A 4 -3.23 -9.69 6.75
N VAL A 5 -2.92 -8.47 6.30
CA VAL A 5 -3.34 -7.22 6.93
C VAL A 5 -3.48 -6.11 5.88
N ALA A 6 -4.52 -5.29 6.03
CA ALA A 6 -4.69 -4.09 5.24
C ALA A 6 -4.18 -2.88 6.05
N VAL A 7 -3.46 -1.97 5.41
CA VAL A 7 -2.78 -0.86 6.08
C VAL A 7 -3.12 0.44 5.36
N ILE A 8 -3.48 1.44 6.16
CA ILE A 8 -3.63 2.83 5.72
C ILE A 8 -2.84 3.73 6.65
N VAL A 9 -2.15 4.70 6.05
CA VAL A 9 -1.35 5.71 6.73
C VAL A 9 -1.96 7.06 6.40
N GLU A 10 -2.60 7.71 7.38
CA GLU A 10 -3.21 9.03 7.17
C GLU A 10 -2.84 9.97 8.32
N MET A 11 -2.14 11.05 7.98
CA MET A 11 -1.51 11.95 8.95
C MET A 11 -2.30 13.25 9.13
N LEU A 12 -3.18 13.57 8.21
CA LEU A 12 -3.95 14.81 8.16
C LEU A 12 -5.45 14.55 8.29
N GLU A 13 -6.19 15.52 8.81
CA GLU A 13 -7.63 15.39 8.89
C GLU A 13 -8.22 15.29 7.49
N ASP A 14 -8.95 14.20 7.25
CA ASP A 14 -9.66 13.94 6.00
C ASP A 14 -11.04 13.37 6.33
N ASP A 15 -12.08 14.13 5.96
CA ASP A 15 -13.48 13.73 6.13
C ASP A 15 -13.81 12.43 5.37
N ASN A 16 -13.02 12.09 4.35
CA ASN A 16 -13.20 10.87 3.56
C ASN A 16 -12.50 9.65 4.15
N LEU A 17 -11.58 9.81 5.12
CA LEU A 17 -10.81 8.70 5.68
C LEU A 17 -11.70 7.56 6.19
N VAL A 18 -12.71 7.88 7.00
CA VAL A 18 -13.59 6.85 7.58
C VAL A 18 -14.48 6.19 6.52
N PRO A 19 -15.25 6.94 5.69
CA PRO A 19 -15.98 6.35 4.58
C PRO A 19 -15.11 5.44 3.70
N HIS A 20 -13.85 5.82 3.48
CA HIS A 20 -12.89 5.07 2.70
C HIS A 20 -12.50 3.75 3.34
N ILE A 21 -12.09 3.77 4.60
CA ILE A 21 -11.76 2.56 5.37
C ILE A 21 -12.96 1.60 5.38
N LEU A 22 -14.18 2.11 5.56
CA LEU A 22 -15.40 1.28 5.56
C LEU A 22 -15.66 0.62 4.20
N ARG A 23 -15.36 1.30 3.09
CA ARG A 23 -15.45 0.69 1.75
C ARG A 23 -14.46 -0.47 1.60
N PHE A 24 -13.22 -0.30 2.05
CA PHE A 24 -12.22 -1.38 2.03
C PHE A 24 -12.61 -2.54 2.92
N ILE A 25 -13.06 -2.28 4.16
CA ILE A 25 -13.55 -3.34 5.07
C ILE A 25 -14.66 -4.16 4.41
N LYS A 26 -15.64 -3.48 3.79
CA LYS A 26 -16.74 -4.16 3.10
C LYS A 26 -16.26 -5.03 1.94
N ARG A 27 -15.22 -4.60 1.21
CA ARG A 27 -14.68 -5.31 0.03
C ARG A 27 -13.77 -6.46 0.39
N LEU A 28 -12.93 -6.28 1.40
CA LEU A 28 -11.99 -7.28 1.87
C LEU A 28 -12.65 -8.36 2.73
N GLY A 29 -13.80 -8.07 3.34
CA GLY A 29 -14.50 -9.00 4.22
C GLY A 29 -13.81 -9.17 5.57
N ASP A 30 -14.30 -10.09 6.40
CA ASP A 30 -13.95 -10.18 7.81
C ASP A 30 -12.52 -10.70 8.08
N GLU A 31 -11.90 -11.38 7.12
CA GLU A 31 -10.57 -11.97 7.29
C GLU A 31 -9.41 -10.97 7.24
N TRP A 32 -9.63 -9.76 6.71
CA TRP A 32 -8.60 -8.72 6.58
C TRP A 32 -8.65 -7.71 7.74
N PRO A 33 -7.85 -7.84 8.80
CA PRO A 33 -7.73 -6.76 9.78
C PRO A 33 -7.16 -5.50 9.12
N VAL A 34 -7.55 -4.33 9.62
CA VAL A 34 -7.04 -3.04 9.16
C VAL A 34 -6.17 -2.42 10.25
N ILE A 35 -4.98 -1.95 9.89
CA ILE A 35 -4.16 -1.09 10.75
C ILE A 35 -4.19 0.33 10.19
N LEU A 36 -4.71 1.25 11.00
CA LEU A 36 -4.73 2.68 10.73
C LEU A 36 -3.59 3.35 11.49
N TYR A 37 -2.53 3.72 10.76
CA TYR A 37 -1.50 4.62 11.28
C TYR A 37 -2.00 6.06 11.15
N HIS A 38 -1.97 6.81 12.25
CA HIS A 38 -2.45 8.18 12.27
C HIS A 38 -1.61 9.09 13.16
N SER A 39 -1.64 10.39 12.87
CA SER A 39 -1.06 11.41 13.75
C SER A 39 -2.04 11.80 14.87
N LYS A 40 -1.58 12.63 15.81
CA LYS A 40 -2.46 13.24 16.82
C LYS A 40 -3.58 14.09 16.20
N MET A 41 -3.35 14.68 15.01
CA MET A 41 -4.33 15.56 14.37
C MET A 41 -5.65 14.83 14.06
N ASN A 42 -5.59 13.53 13.76
CA ASN A 42 -6.78 12.77 13.36
C ASN A 42 -7.44 12.03 14.54
N GLU A 43 -6.77 11.99 15.70
CA GLU A 43 -7.10 11.06 16.79
C GLU A 43 -8.54 11.26 17.29
N ASP A 44 -8.94 12.50 17.55
CA ASP A 44 -10.26 12.82 18.08
C ASP A 44 -11.37 12.49 17.07
N SER A 45 -11.17 12.87 15.80
CA SER A 45 -12.10 12.60 14.70
C SER A 45 -12.29 11.09 14.47
N ILE A 46 -11.21 10.31 14.54
CA ILE A 46 -11.26 8.85 14.43
C ILE A 46 -12.02 8.22 15.60
N LEU A 47 -11.73 8.64 16.84
CA LEU A 47 -12.33 8.09 18.06
C LEU A 47 -13.81 8.45 18.23
N ALA A 48 -14.19 9.66 17.82
CA ALA A 48 -15.57 10.14 17.90
C ALA A 48 -16.47 9.53 16.80
N ASN A 49 -15.91 8.95 15.75
CA ASN A 49 -16.66 8.46 14.61
C ASN A 49 -17.53 7.23 14.95
N ARG A 50 -18.86 7.41 14.90
CA ARG A 50 -19.84 6.35 15.23
C ARG A 50 -19.82 5.17 14.26
N ALA A 51 -19.49 5.41 12.99
CA ALA A 51 -19.47 4.37 11.97
C ALA A 51 -18.22 3.47 12.08
N LEU A 52 -17.08 4.04 12.50
CA LEU A 52 -15.86 3.28 12.73
C LEU A 52 -15.85 2.54 14.08
N ARG A 53 -16.57 3.07 15.09
CA ARG A 53 -16.56 2.56 16.46
C ARG A 53 -16.80 1.04 16.60
N PRO A 54 -17.75 0.39 15.92
CA PRO A 54 -17.92 -1.07 16.03
C PRO A 54 -16.67 -1.85 15.60
N TYR A 55 -15.96 -1.37 14.58
CA TYR A 55 -14.74 -2.00 14.08
C TYR A 55 -13.53 -1.77 14.98
N LEU A 56 -13.48 -0.62 15.68
CA LEU A 56 -12.49 -0.37 16.73
C LEU A 56 -12.72 -1.30 17.94
N LEU A 57 -13.98 -1.46 18.37
CA LEU A 57 -14.32 -2.28 19.52
C LEU A 57 -14.12 -3.78 19.27
N SER A 58 -14.35 -4.24 18.04
CA SER A 58 -14.12 -5.63 17.66
C SER A 58 -12.64 -5.97 17.39
N GLY A 59 -11.76 -4.96 17.32
CA GLY A 59 -10.37 -5.14 16.91
C GLY A 59 -10.18 -5.34 15.40
N LYS A 60 -11.25 -5.24 14.60
CA LYS A 60 -11.19 -5.29 13.14
C LYS A 60 -10.36 -4.16 12.55
N VAL A 61 -10.44 -2.97 13.18
CA VAL A 61 -9.56 -1.83 12.90
C VAL A 61 -8.74 -1.57 14.15
N GLN A 62 -7.43 -1.77 14.03
CA GLN A 62 -6.44 -1.39 15.03
C GLN A 62 -5.82 -0.06 14.66
N ARG A 63 -5.44 0.73 15.67
CA ARG A 63 -4.87 2.06 15.47
C ARG A 63 -3.48 2.12 16.03
N VAL A 64 -2.61 2.81 15.30
CA VAL A 64 -1.25 3.12 15.73
C VAL A 64 -1.07 4.63 15.64
N ARG A 65 -1.06 5.29 16.81
CA ARG A 65 -0.79 6.72 16.85
C ARG A 65 0.72 6.97 16.77
N LEU A 66 1.14 7.70 15.74
CA LEU A 66 2.51 8.17 15.60
C LEU A 66 2.70 9.50 16.32
N ASN A 67 3.89 9.70 16.90
CA ASN A 67 4.25 10.95 17.59
C ASN A 67 4.68 12.07 16.62
N THR A 68 4.84 11.74 15.34
CA THR A 68 5.19 12.67 14.27
C THR A 68 4.14 12.59 13.16
N ALA A 69 4.00 13.66 12.39
CA ALA A 69 3.16 13.71 11.20
C ALA A 69 4.04 13.82 9.96
N PHE A 70 3.72 13.03 8.94
CA PHE A 70 4.37 13.06 7.64
C PHE A 70 3.54 13.95 6.71
N LEU A 71 4.03 15.16 6.44
CA LEU A 71 3.28 16.21 5.73
C LEU A 71 3.56 16.27 4.22
N SER A 72 4.49 15.44 3.74
CA SER A 72 4.82 15.33 2.32
C SER A 72 4.83 13.88 1.88
N HIS A 73 4.55 13.64 0.60
CA HIS A 73 4.68 12.31 0.01
C HIS A 73 6.07 11.71 0.26
N TYR A 74 7.14 12.50 0.19
CA TYR A 74 8.50 12.04 0.48
C TYR A 74 8.65 11.55 1.93
N SER A 75 8.12 12.29 2.92
CA SER A 75 8.18 11.87 4.32
C SER A 75 7.35 10.60 4.60
N VAL A 76 6.29 10.37 3.83
CA VAL A 76 5.53 9.10 3.86
C VAL A 76 6.37 7.98 3.24
N SER A 77 7.03 8.21 2.10
CA SER A 77 7.94 7.25 1.48
C SER A 77 9.08 6.84 2.42
N GLN A 78 9.69 7.78 3.13
CA GLN A 78 10.71 7.48 4.16
C GLN A 78 10.14 6.56 5.25
N PHE A 79 8.94 6.84 5.75
CA PHE A 79 8.28 5.99 6.74
C PHE A 79 8.00 4.58 6.20
N LEU A 80 7.52 4.48 4.96
CA LEU A 80 7.20 3.22 4.31
C LEU A 80 8.45 2.43 3.88
N ALA A 81 9.63 3.05 3.79
CA ALA A 81 10.91 2.39 3.58
C ALA A 81 11.63 2.00 4.90
N HIS A 82 11.02 2.26 6.06
CA HIS A 82 11.65 2.04 7.36
C HIS A 82 11.33 0.63 7.91
N ALA A 83 12.34 -0.18 8.24
CA ALA A 83 12.15 -1.57 8.68
C ALA A 83 11.16 -1.74 9.86
N PRO A 84 11.19 -0.90 10.93
CA PRO A 84 10.23 -0.96 12.02
C PRO A 84 8.75 -0.88 11.61
N PHE A 85 8.43 -0.24 10.47
CA PHE A 85 7.07 -0.25 9.96
C PHE A 85 6.62 -1.68 9.62
N TYR A 86 7.43 -2.43 8.87
CA TYR A 86 7.13 -3.80 8.48
C TYR A 86 7.27 -4.78 9.64
N GLU A 87 8.25 -4.60 10.52
CA GLU A 87 8.41 -5.43 11.73
C GLU A 87 7.15 -5.38 12.63
N HIS A 88 6.54 -4.20 12.77
CA HIS A 88 5.30 -4.03 13.53
C HIS A 88 4.11 -4.79 12.94
N LEU A 89 4.13 -5.08 11.63
CA LEU A 89 3.06 -5.83 10.95
C LEU A 89 3.16 -7.35 11.17
N ALA A 90 4.15 -7.82 11.92
CA ALA A 90 4.22 -9.22 12.31
C ALA A 90 2.96 -9.67 13.09
N PRO A 91 2.41 -10.86 12.83
CA PRO A 91 2.92 -11.93 11.97
C PRO A 91 2.39 -11.92 10.52
N ALA A 92 1.71 -10.86 10.04
CA ALA A 92 1.16 -10.82 8.68
C ALA A 92 2.22 -10.86 7.58
N LYS A 93 2.12 -11.82 6.67
CA LYS A 93 3.00 -11.96 5.49
C LYS A 93 2.57 -11.03 4.36
N HIS A 94 1.26 -10.89 4.15
CA HIS A 94 0.70 -10.11 3.06
C HIS A 94 0.18 -8.77 3.59
N VAL A 95 0.74 -7.68 3.08
CA VAL A 95 0.38 -6.31 3.46
C VAL A 95 -0.28 -5.64 2.27
N LEU A 96 -1.59 -5.43 2.35
CA LEU A 96 -2.31 -4.58 1.39
C LEU A 96 -2.23 -3.13 1.87
N LEU A 97 -1.38 -2.33 1.24
CA LEU A 97 -1.32 -0.89 1.47
C LEU A 97 -2.32 -0.18 0.56
N PHE A 98 -3.13 0.72 1.11
CA PHE A 98 -4.06 1.54 0.34
C PHE A 98 -4.07 2.99 0.84
N GLN A 99 -4.05 3.93 -0.08
CA GLN A 99 -4.14 5.37 0.17
C GLN A 99 -5.58 5.88 -0.03
N THR A 100 -5.88 7.06 0.51
CA THR A 100 -7.21 7.70 0.44
C THR A 100 -7.68 7.98 -0.98
N ASP A 101 -6.77 8.03 -1.94
CA ASP A 101 -7.02 8.15 -3.37
C ASP A 101 -7.03 6.81 -4.12
N SER A 102 -7.22 5.66 -3.46
CA SER A 102 -7.33 4.34 -4.13
C SER A 102 -8.62 3.59 -3.78
N THR A 103 -9.15 2.71 -4.63
CA THR A 103 -10.34 1.92 -4.29
C THR A 103 -10.28 0.52 -4.90
N LEU A 104 -10.96 -0.44 -4.27
CA LEU A 104 -11.27 -1.73 -4.88
C LEU A 104 -12.57 -1.63 -5.71
N CYS A 105 -12.56 -2.20 -6.90
CA CYS A 105 -13.66 -2.19 -7.85
C CYS A 105 -14.82 -3.07 -7.35
N SER A 106 -16.06 -2.61 -7.55
CA SER A 106 -17.23 -3.34 -7.05
C SER A 106 -17.52 -4.65 -7.75
N ASN A 107 -17.11 -4.72 -9.03
CA ASN A 107 -17.37 -5.82 -9.96
C ASN A 107 -16.08 -6.57 -10.29
N ALA A 108 -15.01 -6.39 -9.49
CA ALA A 108 -13.79 -7.17 -9.66
C ALA A 108 -14.11 -8.67 -9.53
N THR A 109 -13.61 -9.45 -10.48
CA THR A 109 -13.79 -10.92 -10.51
C THR A 109 -12.72 -11.65 -9.71
N GLN A 110 -11.59 -10.99 -9.46
CA GLN A 110 -10.47 -11.49 -8.67
C GLN A 110 -10.54 -10.93 -7.24
N SER A 111 -9.86 -11.59 -6.31
CA SER A 111 -9.66 -11.07 -4.94
C SER A 111 -8.21 -10.64 -4.75
N VAL A 112 -7.89 -9.97 -3.64
CA VAL A 112 -6.50 -9.56 -3.33
C VAL A 112 -5.59 -10.78 -3.20
N GLU A 113 -6.13 -11.88 -2.67
CA GLU A 113 -5.44 -13.17 -2.50
C GLU A 113 -4.96 -13.78 -3.81
N SER A 114 -5.59 -13.46 -4.95
CA SER A 114 -5.16 -13.92 -6.28
C SER A 114 -3.75 -13.44 -6.66
N PHE A 115 -3.20 -12.47 -5.92
CA PHE A 115 -1.90 -11.86 -6.18
C PHE A 115 -0.84 -12.17 -5.11
N PHE A 116 -1.11 -13.13 -4.21
CA PHE A 116 -0.22 -13.47 -3.09
C PHE A 116 1.12 -14.09 -3.51
N ASP A 117 1.23 -14.58 -4.75
CA ASP A 117 2.46 -15.13 -5.30
C ASP A 117 3.51 -14.07 -5.64
N TYR A 118 3.12 -12.79 -5.68
CA TYR A 118 4.04 -11.67 -5.93
C TYR A 118 4.62 -11.11 -4.63
N ASP A 119 5.92 -10.79 -4.66
CA ASP A 119 6.59 -10.12 -3.56
C ASP A 119 6.21 -8.64 -3.47
N TYR A 120 5.94 -8.04 -4.62
CA TYR A 120 5.46 -6.67 -4.74
C TYR A 120 4.60 -6.51 -5.99
N ILE A 121 3.43 -5.92 -5.83
CA ILE A 121 2.55 -5.54 -6.94
C ILE A 121 1.83 -4.25 -6.58
N GLY A 122 1.78 -3.32 -7.54
CA GLY A 122 1.04 -2.07 -7.47
C GLY A 122 0.54 -1.69 -8.86
N SER A 123 -0.01 -0.49 -9.01
CA SER A 123 -0.43 0.00 -10.33
C SER A 123 0.79 0.15 -11.24
N PRO A 124 0.82 -0.47 -12.44
CA PRO A 124 1.96 -0.34 -13.33
C PRO A 124 2.07 1.10 -13.87
N ILE A 125 3.31 1.59 -13.90
CA ILE A 125 3.65 2.87 -14.49
C ILE A 125 4.07 2.62 -15.95
N HIS A 126 3.60 3.46 -16.87
CA HIS A 126 3.83 3.25 -18.30
C HIS A 126 5.33 3.24 -18.63
N SER A 127 5.79 2.22 -19.35
CA SER A 127 7.23 1.99 -19.61
C SER A 127 7.87 3.12 -20.42
N SER A 128 7.10 3.85 -21.23
CA SER A 128 7.62 5.01 -21.98
C SER A 128 8.10 6.17 -21.11
N LEU A 129 7.85 6.12 -19.80
CA LEU A 129 8.33 7.12 -18.84
C LEU A 129 9.77 6.83 -18.39
N PHE A 130 10.36 5.70 -18.82
CA PHE A 130 11.67 5.24 -18.36
C PHE A 130 12.50 4.68 -19.51
N ASP A 131 13.83 4.83 -19.41
CA ASP A 131 14.77 4.36 -20.44
C ASP A 131 15.05 2.83 -20.36
N GLU A 132 14.76 2.20 -19.22
CA GLU A 132 15.01 0.77 -18.97
C GLU A 132 13.69 -0.04 -18.96
N PRO A 133 13.66 -1.27 -19.52
CA PRO A 133 12.46 -2.10 -19.60
C PRO A 133 12.07 -2.77 -18.27
N ILE A 134 12.48 -2.18 -17.13
CA ILE A 134 12.24 -2.73 -15.80
C ILE A 134 10.84 -2.28 -15.35
N PRO A 135 9.94 -3.21 -14.97
CA PRO A 135 8.63 -2.86 -14.44
C PRO A 135 8.74 -1.96 -13.21
N ARG A 136 7.93 -0.91 -13.17
CA ARG A 136 7.79 -0.01 -12.01
C ARG A 136 6.33 0.10 -11.64
N PHE A 137 6.07 0.19 -10.34
CA PHE A 137 4.72 0.25 -9.82
C PHE A 137 4.54 1.40 -8.85
N ASN A 138 3.36 2.00 -8.87
CA ASN A 138 2.89 2.95 -7.88
C ASN A 138 2.32 2.21 -6.67
N GLY A 139 2.65 2.70 -5.47
CA GLY A 139 2.33 2.11 -4.19
C GLY A 139 0.96 2.49 -3.60
N GLY A 140 0.24 3.44 -4.20
CA GLY A 140 -0.99 3.99 -3.63
C GLY A 140 -2.13 2.98 -3.48
N LEU A 141 -2.12 1.93 -4.30
CA LEU A 141 -2.74 0.65 -3.99
C LEU A 141 -1.69 -0.42 -4.29
N SER A 142 -1.21 -1.12 -3.27
CA SER A 142 -0.17 -2.13 -3.46
C SER A 142 -0.33 -3.30 -2.50
N LEU A 143 0.06 -4.48 -2.96
CA LEU A 143 0.22 -5.67 -2.13
C LEU A 143 1.71 -5.97 -2.00
N ARG A 144 2.17 -6.11 -0.76
CA ARG A 144 3.58 -6.22 -0.40
C ARG A 144 3.79 -7.47 0.46
N ASN A 145 4.78 -8.30 0.12
CA ASN A 145 5.27 -9.35 0.99
C ASN A 145 6.16 -8.73 2.07
N ARG A 146 5.76 -8.83 3.34
CA ARG A 146 6.47 -8.22 4.48
C ARG A 146 7.94 -8.60 4.54
N GLU A 147 8.25 -9.89 4.36
CA GLU A 147 9.63 -10.38 4.47
C GLU A 147 10.48 -9.89 3.31
N SER A 148 9.92 -9.82 2.11
CA SER A 148 10.59 -9.31 0.92
C SER A 148 10.88 -7.80 1.05
N MET A 149 9.94 -7.02 1.61
CA MET A 149 10.19 -5.61 1.94
C MET A 149 11.34 -5.46 2.94
N LEU A 150 11.32 -6.25 4.02
CA LEU A 150 12.39 -6.24 5.04
C LEU A 150 13.74 -6.66 4.46
N GLN A 151 13.76 -7.62 3.53
CA GLN A 151 14.98 -8.04 2.86
C GLN A 151 15.57 -6.93 2.00
N VAL A 152 14.76 -6.25 1.18
CA VAL A 152 15.21 -5.08 0.38
C VAL A 152 15.79 -4.01 1.29
N ILE A 153 15.11 -3.65 2.39
CA ILE A 153 15.59 -2.62 3.34
C ILE A 153 16.96 -2.99 3.93
N ARG A 154 17.24 -4.28 4.15
CA ARG A 154 18.52 -4.74 4.72
C ARG A 154 19.65 -4.83 3.69
N GLU A 155 19.34 -5.17 2.45
CA GLU A 155 20.33 -5.55 1.44
C GLU A 155 20.64 -4.44 0.44
N SER A 156 19.74 -3.48 0.26
CA SER A 156 19.91 -2.35 -0.67
C SER A 156 20.55 -1.14 0.02
N ALA A 157 21.06 -0.21 -0.80
CA ALA A 157 21.43 1.12 -0.31
C ALA A 157 20.17 1.80 0.29
N PRO A 158 20.28 2.53 1.42
CA PRO A 158 19.13 3.17 2.05
C PRO A 158 18.36 4.06 1.09
N PHE A 159 17.03 4.10 1.23
CA PHE A 159 16.18 4.99 0.45
C PHE A 159 16.55 6.48 0.62
N GLU A 160 17.16 6.86 1.73
CA GLU A 160 17.63 8.24 1.95
C GLU A 160 19.05 8.52 1.46
N ASP A 161 19.71 7.57 0.78
CA ASP A 161 21.08 7.78 0.29
C ASP A 161 21.13 8.97 -0.69
N PRO A 162 21.95 10.02 -0.45
CA PRO A 162 22.08 11.16 -1.36
C PRO A 162 22.45 10.78 -2.81
N GLY A 163 23.05 9.61 -3.02
CA GLY A 163 23.40 9.10 -4.35
C GLY A 163 22.27 8.38 -5.09
N GLN A 164 21.11 8.14 -4.46
CA GLN A 164 20.03 7.39 -5.09
C GLN A 164 19.14 8.27 -5.99
N PRO A 165 18.69 7.77 -7.16
CA PRO A 165 17.87 8.53 -8.10
C PRO A 165 16.37 8.55 -7.74
N TRP A 166 15.95 7.89 -6.66
CA TRP A 166 14.55 7.65 -6.35
C TRP A 166 13.95 8.75 -5.48
N ILE A 167 12.67 9.07 -5.72
CA ILE A 167 11.92 10.05 -4.93
C ILE A 167 10.78 9.36 -4.16
N TRP A 168 10.38 8.16 -4.59
CA TRP A 168 9.24 7.41 -4.07
C TRP A 168 9.66 5.99 -3.70
N GLU A 169 9.20 5.51 -2.55
CA GLU A 169 9.64 4.21 -2.02
C GLU A 169 9.11 3.04 -2.84
N ASP A 170 7.95 3.19 -3.47
CA ASP A 170 7.31 2.18 -4.31
C ASP A 170 8.16 1.83 -5.54
N GLN A 171 8.72 2.85 -6.19
CA GLN A 171 9.65 2.72 -7.30
C GLN A 171 11.02 2.23 -6.83
N TRP A 172 11.47 2.66 -5.66
CA TRP A 172 12.69 2.13 -5.05
C TRP A 172 12.56 0.62 -4.79
N PHE A 173 11.53 0.16 -4.07
CA PHE A 173 11.29 -1.26 -3.81
C PHE A 173 11.22 -2.08 -5.10
N SER A 174 10.37 -1.68 -6.04
CA SER A 174 10.21 -2.43 -7.30
C SER A 174 11.51 -2.51 -8.11
N MET A 175 12.30 -1.43 -8.12
CA MET A 175 13.58 -1.43 -8.82
C MET A 175 14.65 -2.25 -8.12
N GLU A 176 14.80 -2.08 -6.80
CA GLU A 176 15.78 -2.85 -6.02
C GLU A 176 15.49 -4.35 -6.12
N MET A 177 14.21 -4.75 -6.08
CA MET A 177 13.82 -6.13 -6.33
C MET A 177 14.17 -6.59 -7.73
N ALA A 178 13.86 -5.80 -8.77
CA ALA A 178 14.13 -6.18 -10.15
C ALA A 178 15.63 -6.25 -10.49
N LYS A 179 16.47 -5.46 -9.82
CA LYS A 179 17.93 -5.45 -9.99
C LYS A 179 18.65 -6.44 -9.08
N SER A 180 17.98 -6.94 -8.04
CA SER A 180 18.58 -7.86 -7.09
C SER A 180 18.95 -9.20 -7.73
N ARG A 181 19.97 -9.85 -7.16
CA ARG A 181 20.28 -11.25 -7.44
C ARG A 181 19.43 -12.23 -6.61
N ALA A 182 18.70 -11.72 -5.61
CA ALA A 182 17.72 -12.48 -4.87
C ALA A 182 16.53 -12.82 -5.79
N ASN A 183 15.88 -13.95 -5.54
CA ASN A 183 14.80 -14.45 -6.36
C ASN A 183 13.46 -13.83 -5.92
N TYR A 184 13.23 -12.56 -6.27
CA TYR A 184 11.93 -11.90 -6.08
C TYR A 184 10.98 -12.21 -7.24
N THR A 185 9.71 -12.39 -6.93
CA THR A 185 8.64 -12.60 -7.92
C THR A 185 7.90 -11.28 -8.13
N LEU A 186 8.14 -10.65 -9.28
CA LEU A 186 7.44 -9.43 -9.70
C LEU A 186 6.53 -9.73 -10.90
N PRO A 187 5.35 -9.08 -10.98
CA PRO A 187 4.46 -9.24 -12.12
C PRO A 187 5.00 -8.53 -13.36
N THR A 188 4.57 -8.99 -14.52
CA THR A 188 4.62 -8.21 -15.76
C THR A 188 3.69 -6.99 -15.67
N ILE A 189 3.88 -6.02 -16.58
CA ILE A 189 2.97 -4.86 -16.68
C ILE A 189 1.52 -5.30 -16.95
N GLU A 190 1.33 -6.35 -17.76
CA GLU A 190 0.01 -6.90 -18.07
C GLU A 190 -0.66 -7.47 -16.81
N GLU A 191 0.04 -8.31 -16.06
CA GLU A 191 -0.47 -8.89 -14.80
C GLU A 191 -0.77 -7.79 -13.77
N ALA A 192 0.15 -6.83 -13.59
CA ALA A 192 -0.03 -5.70 -12.69
C ALA A 192 -1.25 -4.83 -13.06
N SER A 193 -1.54 -4.69 -14.36
CA SER A 193 -2.72 -3.93 -14.82
C SER A 193 -4.04 -4.58 -14.40
N THR A 194 -4.05 -5.91 -14.16
CA THR A 194 -5.24 -6.60 -13.62
C THR A 194 -5.43 -6.38 -12.12
N PHE A 195 -4.37 -5.99 -11.40
CA PHE A 195 -4.44 -5.66 -9.98
C PHE A 195 -4.96 -4.23 -9.78
N ALA A 196 -4.28 -3.24 -10.36
CA ALA A 196 -4.68 -1.85 -10.21
C ALA A 196 -4.39 -1.00 -11.44
N VAL A 197 -5.27 -0.04 -11.74
CA VAL A 197 -5.10 0.92 -12.83
C VAL A 197 -4.63 2.27 -12.29
N GLU A 198 -3.66 2.86 -13.00
CA GLU A 198 -3.32 4.27 -12.95
C GLU A 198 -2.87 4.75 -14.34
N SER A 199 -1.63 4.48 -14.74
CA SER A 199 -1.10 4.94 -16.04
C SER A 199 -1.40 3.97 -17.18
N VAL A 200 -1.60 2.68 -16.88
CA VAL A 200 -1.91 1.64 -17.85
C VAL A 200 -3.35 1.19 -17.63
N PHE A 201 -4.18 1.33 -18.66
CA PHE A 201 -5.59 0.97 -18.60
C PHE A 201 -5.78 -0.54 -18.63
N ASN A 202 -6.71 -1.02 -17.80
CA ASN A 202 -7.26 -2.37 -17.87
C ASN A 202 -8.79 -2.25 -17.72
N PRO A 203 -9.60 -2.98 -18.51
CA PRO A 203 -11.06 -2.89 -18.44
C PRO A 203 -11.67 -3.56 -17.21
N ALA A 204 -10.95 -4.46 -16.53
CA ALA A 204 -11.45 -5.22 -15.39
C ALA A 204 -10.40 -5.38 -14.26
N PRO A 205 -9.87 -4.27 -13.70
CA PRO A 205 -8.89 -4.37 -12.64
C PRO A 205 -9.56 -4.67 -11.29
N LEU A 206 -8.79 -5.24 -10.37
CA LEU A 206 -9.21 -5.41 -8.98
C LEU A 206 -9.44 -4.06 -8.29
N GLY A 207 -8.60 -3.05 -8.57
CA GLY A 207 -8.73 -1.71 -8.02
C GLY A 207 -8.25 -0.59 -8.95
N VAL A 208 -8.37 0.64 -8.47
CA VAL A 208 -7.95 1.86 -9.18
C VAL A 208 -7.23 2.77 -8.21
N HIS A 209 -6.13 3.37 -8.65
CA HIS A 209 -5.45 4.45 -7.98
C HIS A 209 -5.79 5.78 -8.67
N ARG A 210 -6.06 6.83 -7.89
CA ARG A 210 -6.56 8.14 -8.30
C ARG A 210 -7.81 8.07 -9.18
N PRO A 211 -8.92 7.46 -8.71
CA PRO A 211 -10.14 7.29 -9.51
C PRO A 211 -10.73 8.63 -9.98
N HIS A 212 -10.47 9.73 -9.27
CA HIS A 212 -10.91 11.08 -9.64
C HIS A 212 -10.32 11.57 -10.98
N MET A 213 -9.23 10.98 -11.46
CA MET A 213 -8.64 11.29 -12.77
C MET A 213 -9.40 10.65 -13.94
N PHE A 214 -10.32 9.72 -13.66
CA PHE A 214 -11.05 8.92 -14.66
C PHE A 214 -12.58 9.11 -14.62
N ILE A 215 -13.08 10.00 -13.76
CA ILE A 215 -14.52 10.31 -13.59
C ILE A 215 -14.81 11.71 -14.13
#